data_AF-S4PQP9-F1
#
_entry.id   AF-S4PQP9-F1
#
_cell.length_a   1.000
_cell.length_b   1.000
_cell.length_c   1.000
_cell.angle_alpha   90.00
_cell.angle_beta   90.00
_cell.angle_gamma   90.00
#
_symmetry.space_group_name_H-M   'P 1'
#
loop_
_entity.id
_entity.type
_entity.pdbx_description
1 polymer ?
#
loop_
_entity_poly.entity_id
_entity_poly.type
_entity_poly.pdbx_seq_one_letter_code
_entity_poly.pdbx_strand_id
1 'polypeptide(L)'
;TKHKTRHKEKYVCELCDGKSFHSRKEHLSSTLHNINASKGRKIRTNYVIPQSNKGYQIMLKTGWDKEAGLGPDGSGSKYPIKTVPKNDKKGLGHEKKRLKTSNEESPKQQNNKHLENAYERNRRMEINFRREFY
;
A
#
# COMPACT_ATOMS: atom_id res chain seq x y z
N THR A 1 -5.10 -61.19 -0.42
CA THR A 1 -5.27 -60.00 0.45
C THR A 1 -6.29 -59.06 -0.18
N LYS A 2 -7.51 -58.98 0.38
CA LYS A 2 -8.63 -58.23 -0.20
C LYS A 2 -8.44 -56.73 0.08
N HIS A 3 -8.15 -55.93 -0.96
CA HIS A 3 -8.11 -54.47 -0.85
C HIS A 3 -9.53 -53.94 -0.63
N LYS A 4 -9.85 -53.59 0.62
CA LYS A 4 -11.10 -52.94 1.01
C LYS A 4 -11.15 -51.55 0.37
N THR A 5 -11.87 -51.43 -0.75
CA THR A 5 -12.14 -50.16 -1.41
C THR A 5 -12.94 -49.27 -0.46
N ARG A 6 -12.27 -48.30 0.16
CA ARG A 6 -12.93 -47.24 0.94
C ARG A 6 -13.83 -46.47 -0.03
N HIS A 7 -15.14 -46.58 0.14
CA HIS A 7 -16.09 -45.68 -0.51
C HIS A 7 -15.71 -44.25 -0.13
N LYS A 8 -15.22 -43.47 -1.12
CA LYS A 8 -14.93 -42.05 -0.94
C LYS A 8 -16.27 -41.32 -0.87
N GLU A 9 -16.63 -40.86 0.33
CA GLU A 9 -17.80 -40.01 0.54
C GLU A 9 -17.72 -38.79 -0.37
N LYS A 10 -18.72 -38.63 -1.23
CA LYS A 10 -18.83 -37.47 -2.13
C LYS A 10 -19.29 -36.28 -1.30
N TYR A 11 -18.51 -35.20 -1.31
CA TYR A 11 -18.82 -33.96 -0.60
C TYR A 11 -19.44 -32.95 -1.57
N VAL A 12 -20.59 -32.39 -1.21
CA VAL A 12 -21.26 -31.34 -1.99
C VAL A 12 -20.99 -29.99 -1.32
N CYS A 13 -20.61 -28.97 -2.10
CA CYS A 13 -20.39 -27.62 -1.59
C CYS A 13 -21.40 -26.62 -2.16
N GLU A 14 -22.14 -25.97 -1.27
CA GLU A 14 -23.14 -24.95 -1.60
C GLU A 14 -22.50 -23.67 -2.19
N LEU A 15 -21.28 -23.32 -1.76
CA LEU A 15 -20.55 -22.13 -2.24
C LEU A 15 -19.96 -22.30 -3.66
N CYS A 16 -19.97 -23.53 -4.18
CA CYS A 16 -19.41 -23.87 -5.49
C CYS A 16 -20.50 -24.44 -6.42
N ASP A 17 -21.69 -23.83 -6.37
CA ASP A 17 -22.85 -24.16 -7.19
C ASP A 17 -23.33 -25.62 -7.02
N GLY A 18 -23.24 -26.17 -5.81
CA GLY A 18 -23.71 -27.53 -5.51
C GLY A 18 -22.89 -28.65 -6.17
N LYS A 19 -21.65 -28.36 -6.61
CA LYS A 19 -20.78 -29.38 -7.23
C LYS A 19 -20.34 -30.42 -6.20
N SER A 20 -20.22 -31.67 -6.68
CA SER A 20 -19.74 -32.82 -5.90
C SER A 20 -18.24 -33.01 -6.05
N PHE A 21 -17.54 -33.21 -4.94
CA PHE A 21 -16.09 -33.38 -4.86
C PHE A 21 -15.74 -34.68 -4.12
N HIS A 22 -14.55 -35.22 -4.40
CA HIS A 22 -14.11 -36.50 -3.84
C HIS A 22 -13.61 -36.44 -2.39
N SER A 23 -13.27 -35.24 -1.89
CA SER A 23 -12.77 -35.01 -0.54
C SER A 23 -13.15 -33.61 -0.09
N ARG A 24 -13.77 -33.51 1.09
CA ARG A 24 -14.10 -32.23 1.71
C ARG A 24 -12.85 -31.39 1.96
N LYS A 25 -11.78 -32.00 2.49
CA LYS A 25 -10.57 -31.27 2.89
C LYS A 25 -9.85 -30.67 1.68
N GLU A 26 -9.66 -31.45 0.62
CA GLU A 26 -8.99 -31.00 -0.61
C GLU A 26 -9.79 -29.89 -1.29
N HIS A 27 -11.12 -30.04 -1.34
CA HIS A 27 -12.01 -29.02 -1.88
C HIS A 27 -11.91 -27.71 -1.09
N LEU A 28 -12.02 -27.73 0.24
CA LEU A 28 -11.99 -26.51 1.06
C LEU A 28 -10.65 -25.77 0.98
N SER A 29 -9.53 -26.49 0.82
CA SER A 29 -8.22 -25.87 0.61
C SER A 29 -7.99 -25.37 -0.81
N SER A 30 -8.84 -25.74 -1.76
CA SER A 30 -8.66 -25.38 -3.17
C SER A 30 -8.81 -23.87 -3.39
N THR A 31 -8.00 -23.33 -4.31
CA THR A 31 -8.06 -21.92 -4.70
C THR A 31 -9.45 -21.52 -5.21
N LEU A 32 -10.13 -22.41 -5.93
CA LEU A 32 -11.46 -22.15 -6.47
C LEU A 32 -12.51 -22.00 -5.36
N HIS A 33 -12.47 -22.87 -4.33
CA HIS A 33 -13.31 -22.72 -3.15
C HIS A 33 -13.01 -21.39 -2.43
N ASN A 34 -11.74 -21.05 -2.22
CA ASN A 34 -11.35 -19.81 -1.54
C ASN A 34 -11.81 -18.55 -2.29
N ILE A 35 -11.73 -18.54 -3.62
CA ILE A 35 -12.24 -17.44 -4.46
C ILE A 35 -13.75 -17.35 -4.32
N ASN A 36 -14.47 -18.46 -4.50
CA ASN A 36 -15.93 -18.48 -4.40
C ASN A 36 -16.43 -18.10 -3.00
N ALA A 37 -15.81 -18.64 -1.95
CA ALA A 37 -16.11 -18.32 -0.58
C ALA A 37 -15.78 -16.86 -0.23
N SER A 38 -14.91 -16.19 -0.99
CA SER A 38 -14.57 -14.77 -0.82
C SER A 38 -15.47 -13.85 -1.64
N LYS A 39 -16.28 -14.37 -2.57
CA LYS A 39 -17.25 -13.57 -3.33
C LYS A 39 -18.22 -12.90 -2.35
N GLY A 40 -18.37 -11.58 -2.48
CA GLY A 40 -19.27 -10.78 -1.63
C GLY A 40 -18.71 -10.38 -0.26
N ARG A 41 -17.52 -10.87 0.15
CA ARG A 41 -16.88 -10.36 1.37
C ARG A 41 -16.34 -8.95 1.12
N LYS A 42 -16.90 -7.96 1.83
CA LYS A 42 -16.34 -6.61 1.84
C LYS A 42 -14.98 -6.64 2.55
N ILE A 43 -13.94 -6.15 1.87
CA ILE A 43 -12.64 -5.93 2.51
C ILE A 43 -12.82 -4.83 3.55
N ARG A 44 -12.49 -5.13 4.81
CA ARG A 44 -12.59 -4.16 5.89
C ARG A 44 -11.65 -2.99 5.64
N THR A 45 -12.13 -1.79 5.94
CA THR A 45 -11.30 -0.58 5.89
C THR A 45 -10.18 -0.70 6.92
N ASN A 46 -8.95 -0.39 6.51
CA ASN A 46 -7.79 -0.36 7.39
C ASN A 46 -7.01 0.94 7.16
N TYR A 47 -7.02 1.81 8.16
CA TYR A 47 -6.36 3.11 8.11
C TYR A 47 -4.92 3.06 8.67
N VAL A 48 -4.48 1.94 9.23
CA VAL A 48 -3.18 1.82 9.93
C VAL A 48 -3.05 2.84 11.08
N ILE A 49 -4.20 3.29 11.63
CA ILE A 49 -4.27 4.16 12.80
C ILE A 49 -4.64 3.28 14.00
N PRO A 50 -3.84 3.29 15.08
CA PRO A 50 -4.14 2.49 16.26
C PRO A 50 -5.39 3.01 16.98
N GLN A 51 -6.14 2.11 17.61
CA GLN A 51 -7.35 2.46 18.37
C GLN A 51 -7.07 3.33 19.61
N SER A 52 -5.82 3.36 20.09
CA SER A 52 -5.37 4.26 21.16
C SER A 52 -5.24 5.73 20.72
N ASN A 53 -5.25 6.00 19.41
CA ASN A 53 -5.17 7.36 18.90
C ASN A 53 -6.40 8.17 19.34
N LYS A 54 -6.17 9.30 20.01
CA LYS A 54 -7.23 10.17 20.53
C LYS A 54 -8.16 10.69 19.44
N GLY A 55 -7.62 11.08 18.28
CA GLY A 55 -8.41 11.55 17.14
C GLY A 55 -9.36 10.47 16.62
N TYR A 56 -8.85 9.24 16.47
CA TYR A 56 -9.69 8.10 16.09
C TYR A 56 -10.84 7.85 17.08
N GLN A 57 -10.55 7.91 18.39
CA GLN A 57 -11.57 7.77 19.43
C GLN A 57 -12.60 8.89 19.42
N ILE A 58 -12.17 10.14 19.19
CA ILE A 58 -13.08 11.29 19.07
C ILE A 58 -14.02 11.09 17.88
N MET A 59 -13.49 10.70 16.71
CA MET A 59 -14.32 10.47 15.53
C MET A 59 -15.39 9.39 15.76
N LEU A 60 -15.01 8.27 16.38
CA LEU A 60 -15.96 7.22 16.73
C LEU A 60 -17.04 7.72 17.70
N LYS A 61 -16.66 8.52 18.70
CA LYS A 61 -17.61 9.11 19.66
C LYS A 61 -18.59 10.10 19.00
N THR A 62 -18.15 10.80 17.97
CA THR A 62 -19.01 11.71 17.19
C THR A 62 -19.94 10.97 16.20
N GLY A 63 -19.95 9.64 16.21
CA GLY A 63 -20.84 8.82 15.38
C GLY A 63 -20.27 8.50 14.00
N TRP A 64 -18.98 8.68 13.76
CA TRP A 64 -18.35 8.29 12.49
C TRP A 64 -18.26 6.76 12.36
N ASP A 65 -18.69 6.23 11.23
CA ASP A 65 -18.49 4.82 10.85
C ASP A 65 -17.15 4.63 10.14
N LYS A 66 -16.28 3.79 10.72
CA LYS A 66 -14.97 3.44 10.17
C LYS A 66 -15.05 2.78 8.79
N GLU A 67 -16.15 2.09 8.47
CA GLU A 67 -16.31 1.40 7.19
C GLU A 67 -16.79 2.33 6.08
N ALA A 68 -17.33 3.50 6.45
CA ALA A 68 -17.83 4.53 5.55
C ALA A 68 -16.86 5.71 5.40
N GLY A 69 -17.12 6.55 4.40
CA GLY A 69 -16.48 7.85 4.27
C GLY A 69 -17.08 8.88 5.24
N LEU A 70 -16.54 10.09 5.22
CA LEU A 70 -17.13 11.22 5.94
C LEU A 70 -18.28 11.86 5.14
N GLY A 71 -19.12 12.66 5.81
CA GLY A 71 -20.27 13.36 5.22
C GLY A 71 -21.62 12.69 5.55
N PRO A 72 -22.75 13.36 5.27
CA PRO A 72 -24.09 12.87 5.64
C PRO A 72 -24.41 11.48 5.07
N ASP A 73 -24.02 11.22 3.83
CA ASP A 73 -24.25 9.95 3.14
C ASP A 73 -23.06 8.98 3.23
N GLY A 74 -21.99 9.34 3.97
CA GLY A 74 -20.76 8.56 4.04
C GLY A 74 -20.00 8.44 2.71
N SER A 75 -20.25 9.35 1.76
CA SER A 75 -19.70 9.34 0.39
C SER A 75 -18.31 9.97 0.27
N GLY A 76 -17.79 10.58 1.35
CA GLY A 76 -16.47 11.18 1.38
C GLY A 76 -15.34 10.18 1.14
N SER A 77 -14.18 10.68 0.71
CA SER A 77 -13.01 9.82 0.53
C SER A 77 -12.58 9.19 1.85
N LYS A 78 -12.39 7.86 1.85
CA LYS A 78 -11.90 7.10 3.01
C LYS A 78 -10.40 7.32 3.24
N TYR A 79 -9.65 7.49 2.15
CA TYR A 79 -8.19 7.58 2.19
C TYR A 79 -7.73 8.97 1.75
N PRO A 80 -6.58 9.44 2.28
CA PRO A 80 -5.94 10.65 1.78
C PRO A 80 -5.65 10.56 0.29
N ILE A 81 -5.90 11.64 -0.44
CA ILE A 81 -5.55 11.74 -1.86
C ILE A 81 -4.03 11.87 -1.96
N LYS A 82 -3.41 11.00 -2.76
CA LYS A 82 -1.96 11.05 -2.98
C LYS A 82 -1.61 12.33 -3.73
N THR A 83 -0.66 13.08 -3.16
CA THR A 83 -0.10 14.25 -3.82
C THR A 83 1.07 13.84 -4.70
N VAL A 84 1.24 14.54 -5.82
CA VAL A 84 2.43 14.40 -6.67
C VAL A 84 3.38 15.52 -6.27
N PRO A 85 4.49 15.24 -5.55
CA PRO A 85 5.42 16.29 -5.18
C PRO A 85 6.09 16.86 -6.43
N LYS A 86 6.20 18.19 -6.46
CA LYS A 86 6.90 18.92 -7.52
C LYS A 86 8.31 19.26 -7.04
N ASN A 87 9.27 18.41 -7.41
CA ASN A 87 10.67 18.58 -7.00
C ASN A 87 11.44 19.55 -7.90
N ASP A 88 10.89 19.89 -9.07
CA ASP A 88 11.51 20.80 -10.02
C ASP A 88 11.04 22.25 -9.84
N LYS A 89 11.83 23.20 -10.31
CA LYS A 89 11.47 24.64 -10.29
C LYS A 89 10.79 25.12 -11.58
N LYS A 90 10.47 24.22 -12.52
CA LYS A 90 9.91 24.58 -13.83
C LYS A 90 8.45 25.01 -13.72
N GLY A 91 7.96 25.80 -14.68
CA GLY A 91 6.57 26.23 -14.73
C GLY A 91 5.59 25.07 -14.97
N LEU A 92 4.32 25.28 -14.63
CA LEU A 92 3.23 24.40 -15.05
C LEU A 92 3.17 24.35 -16.58
N GLY A 93 2.86 23.19 -17.15
CA GLY A 93 2.82 22.99 -18.60
C GLY A 93 4.18 22.72 -19.27
N HIS A 94 5.30 22.83 -18.54
CA HIS A 94 6.60 22.41 -19.08
C HIS A 94 6.65 20.91 -19.31
N GLU A 95 7.27 20.47 -20.40
CA GLU A 95 7.36 19.06 -20.76
C GLU A 95 8.02 18.24 -19.64
N LYS A 96 7.24 17.33 -19.06
CA LYS A 96 7.74 16.37 -18.09
C LYS A 96 8.48 15.28 -18.86
N LYS A 97 9.79 15.13 -18.61
CA LYS A 97 10.48 13.90 -19.03
C LYS A 97 9.81 12.75 -18.30
N ARG A 98 9.28 11.77 -19.03
CA ARG A 98 8.73 10.55 -18.44
C ARG A 98 9.87 9.81 -17.74
N LEU A 99 9.93 9.94 -16.42
CA LEU A 99 10.78 9.06 -15.62
C LEU A 99 10.22 7.65 -15.78
N LYS A 100 11.03 6.73 -16.32
CA LYS A 100 10.70 5.31 -16.33
C LYS A 100 10.59 4.89 -14.87
N THR A 101 9.42 4.41 -14.46
CA THR A 101 9.18 3.90 -13.11
C THR A 101 9.97 2.60 -12.91
N SER A 102 11.26 2.70 -12.59
CA SER A 102 11.91 1.66 -11.81
C SER A 102 11.47 1.84 -10.37
N ASN A 103 10.95 0.78 -9.74
CA ASN A 103 10.62 0.73 -8.33
C ASN A 103 11.70 1.45 -7.50
N GLU A 104 11.40 2.63 -6.96
CA GLU A 104 12.34 3.38 -6.15
C GLU A 104 12.36 2.75 -4.75
N GLU A 105 13.31 1.83 -4.57
CA GLU A 105 13.96 1.67 -3.27
C GLU A 105 14.38 3.07 -2.79
N SER A 106 14.04 3.36 -1.53
CA SER A 106 14.49 4.54 -0.78
C SER A 106 15.92 4.92 -1.17
N PRO A 107 16.24 6.19 -1.48
CA PRO A 107 17.61 6.56 -1.83
C PRO A 107 18.52 6.20 -0.65
N LYS A 108 19.29 5.11 -0.85
CA LYS A 108 20.36 4.67 0.03
C LYS A 108 21.28 5.87 0.23
N GLN A 109 21.50 6.22 1.50
CA GLN A 109 22.47 7.18 2.02
C GLN A 109 23.53 7.56 0.98
N GLN A 110 23.36 8.71 0.33
CA GLN A 110 24.36 9.21 -0.59
C GLN A 110 25.62 9.59 0.21
N ASN A 111 26.76 9.01 -0.17
CA ASN A 111 28.07 9.12 0.46
C ASN A 111 28.37 10.51 1.05
N ASN A 112 28.36 10.63 2.38
CA ASN A 112 28.73 11.86 3.14
C ASN A 112 30.04 12.49 2.64
N LYS A 113 30.99 11.66 2.15
CA LYS A 113 32.26 12.11 1.56
C LYS A 113 32.11 13.10 0.40
N HIS A 114 31.08 12.96 -0.43
CA HIS A 114 30.89 13.82 -1.59
C HIS A 114 30.31 15.19 -1.21
N LEU A 115 29.53 15.25 -0.13
CA LEU A 115 29.00 16.50 0.45
C LEU A 115 30.12 17.30 1.12
N GLU A 116 30.97 16.64 1.90
CA GLU A 116 32.16 17.26 2.52
C GLU A 116 33.11 17.85 1.48
N ASN A 117 33.46 17.08 0.43
CA ASN A 117 34.31 17.56 -0.65
C ASN A 117 33.71 18.78 -1.40
N ALA A 118 32.39 18.85 -1.53
CA ALA A 118 31.71 19.99 -2.15
C ALA A 118 31.76 21.23 -1.24
N TYR A 119 31.59 21.03 0.07
CA TYR A 119 31.69 22.10 1.08
C TYR A 119 33.11 22.67 1.13
N GLU A 120 34.14 21.82 1.19
CA GLU A 120 35.53 22.25 1.17
C GLU A 120 35.90 23.01 -0.11
N ARG A 121 35.43 22.53 -1.27
CA ARG A 121 35.65 23.22 -2.55
C ARG A 121 35.00 24.61 -2.56
N ASN A 122 33.75 24.72 -2.12
CA ASN A 122 33.06 26.02 -2.03
C ASN A 122 33.74 26.96 -1.04
N ARG A 123 34.13 26.47 0.15
CA ARG A 123 34.86 27.26 1.15
C ARG A 123 36.18 27.78 0.60
N ARG A 124 36.92 26.96 -0.16
CA ARG A 124 38.18 27.37 -0.80
C ARG A 124 37.95 28.43 -1.86
N MET A 125 36.90 28.29 -2.67
CA MET A 125 36.54 29.31 -3.66
C MET A 125 36.17 30.64 -2.99
N GLU A 126 35.41 30.62 -1.90
CA GLU A 126 35.04 31.83 -1.16
C GLU A 126 36.26 32.53 -0.55
N ILE A 127 37.19 31.78 0.02
CA ILE A 127 38.44 32.34 0.57
C ILE A 127 39.27 32.98 -0.54
N ASN A 128 39.43 32.31 -1.68
CA ASN A 128 40.17 32.84 -2.81
C ASN A 128 39.53 34.11 -3.36
N PHE A 129 38.20 34.10 -3.54
CA PHE A 129 37.45 35.26 -3.99
C PHE A 129 37.64 36.45 -3.06
N ARG A 130 37.54 36.29 -1.73
CA ARG A 130 37.76 37.38 -0.78
C ARG A 130 39.18 37.96 -0.84
N ARG A 131 40.18 37.15 -1.20
CA ARG A 131 41.58 37.60 -1.36
C ARG A 131 41.83 38.36 -2.65
N GLU A 132 40.94 38.29 -3.64
CA GLU A 132 41.07 39.09 -4.86
C GLU A 132 40.67 40.56 -4.64
N PHE A 133 39.99 40.89 -3.53
CA PHE A 133 39.47 42.23 -3.23
C PHE A 133 40.18 42.95 -2.07
N TYR A 134 41.29 42.39 -1.54
CA TYR A 134 42.17 43.01 -0.53
C TYR A 134 43.63 42.73 -0.89
#